data_AF-A0A9D1EV52-F1
#
_entry.id   AF-A0A9D1EV52-F1
#
_cell.length_a   1.000
_cell.length_b   1.000
_cell.length_c   1.000
_cell.angle_alpha   90.00
_cell.angle_beta   90.00
_cell.angle_gamma   90.00
#
_symmetry.space_group_name_H-M   'P 1'
#
loop_
_entity.id
_entity.type
_entity.pdbx_description
1 polymer ?
#
loop_
_entity_poly.entity_id
_entity_poly.type
_entity_poly.pdbx_seq_one_letter_code
_entity_poly.pdbx_strand_id
1 'polypeptide(L)' 'MRLEKIQRVLKEKGMEYAYNEEDGCGSLDFLYRGIPYHIWEFADGKEPCGVETNIRNAGRTEDIEGDYEETVCRELKSWP' A
#
# COMPACT_ATOMS: atom_id res chain seq x y z
N MET A 1 8.22 -11.63 -1.56
CA MET A 1 7.96 -10.51 -0.63
C MET A 1 6.57 -9.99 -0.98
N ARG A 2 5.80 -9.43 -0.06
CA ARG A 2 4.49 -8.86 -0.40
C ARG A 2 4.61 -7.41 -0.87
N LEU A 3 3.63 -6.93 -1.64
CA LEU A 3 3.54 -5.55 -2.10
C LEU A 3 4.78 -5.07 -2.91
N GLU A 4 5.45 -5.98 -3.65
CA GLU A 4 6.73 -5.67 -4.31
C GLU A 4 6.61 -4.56 -5.36
N LYS A 5 5.48 -4.48 -6.08
CA LYS A 5 5.29 -3.43 -7.09
C LYS A 5 5.20 -2.06 -6.43
N ILE A 6 4.46 -1.99 -5.32
CA ILE A 6 4.26 -0.75 -4.56
C ILE A 6 5.58 -0.32 -3.93
N GLN A 7 6.32 -1.24 -3.31
CA GLN A 7 7.64 -0.97 -2.76
C GLN A 7 8.60 -0.39 -3.80
N ARG A 8 8.58 -0.88 -5.05
CA ARG A 8 9.38 -0.32 -6.13
C ARG A 8 8.98 1.13 -6.43
N VAL A 9 7.68 1.43 -6.54
CA VAL A 9 7.20 2.80 -6.79
C VAL A 9 7.63 3.76 -5.68
N LEU A 10 7.54 3.34 -4.42
CA LEU A 10 7.99 4.16 -3.29
C LEU A 10 9.51 4.43 -3.35
N LYS A 11 10.32 3.41 -3.67
CA LYS A 11 11.77 3.57 -3.87
C LYS A 11 12.10 4.49 -5.03
N GLU A 12 11.42 4.33 -6.17
CA GLU A 12 11.63 5.18 -7.36
C GLU A 12 11.29 6.65 -7.09
N LYS A 13 10.32 6.91 -6.19
CA LYS A 13 9.97 8.25 -5.73
C LYS A 13 10.86 8.77 -4.59
N GLY A 14 11.82 7.97 -4.11
CA GLY A 14 12.68 8.32 -2.98
C GLY A 14 11.91 8.45 -1.66
N MET A 15 10.79 7.75 -1.52
CA MET A 15 9.97 7.76 -0.31
C MET A 15 10.42 6.66 0.63
N GLU A 16 10.77 7.03 1.86
CA GLU A 16 11.03 6.08 2.93
C GLU A 16 9.71 5.44 3.40
N TYR A 17 9.77 4.14 3.68
CA TYR A 17 8.62 3.37 4.13
C TYR A 17 9.05 2.29 5.11
N ALA A 18 8.16 1.95 6.03
CA ALA A 18 8.26 0.78 6.88
C ALA A 18 7.51 -0.37 6.19
N TYR A 19 8.10 -1.56 6.19
CA TYR A 19 7.49 -2.78 5.68
C TYR A 19 7.40 -3.81 6.80
N ASN A 20 6.24 -4.45 6.93
CA ASN A 20 6.05 -5.61 7.79
C ASN A 20 5.32 -6.72 7.01
N GLU A 21 5.60 -7.97 7.36
CA GLU A 21 4.92 -9.14 6.79
C GLU A 21 4.55 -10.07 7.95
N GLU A 22 3.26 -10.35 8.11
CA GLU A 22 2.72 -11.21 9.16
C GLU A 22 1.60 -12.07 8.59
N ASP A 23 1.57 -13.37 8.93
CA ASP A 23 0.55 -14.33 8.50
C ASP A 23 0.25 -14.35 6.98
N GLY A 24 1.26 -14.05 6.15
CA GLY A 24 1.12 -14.02 4.69
C GLY A 24 0.58 -12.71 4.10
N CYS A 25 0.32 -11.71 4.95
CA CYS A 25 -0.10 -10.36 4.61
C CYS A 25 1.04 -9.36 4.81
N GLY A 26 1.27 -8.50 3.83
CA GLY A 26 2.19 -7.37 3.90
C GLY A 26 1.50 -6.08 4.32
N SER A 27 2.23 -5.24 5.05
CA SER A 27 1.86 -3.86 5.31
C SER A 27 2.97 -2.89 4.94
N LEU A 28 2.58 -1.71 4.48
CA LEU A 28 3.45 -0.58 4.21
C LEU A 28 2.92 0.65 4.92
N ASP A 29 3.79 1.34 5.65
CA ASP A 29 3.50 2.61 6.30
C ASP A 29 4.56 3.64 5.88
N PHE A 30 4.13 4.82 5.47
CA PHE A 30 5.04 5.85 4.97
C PHE A 30 4.50 7.26 5.18
N LEU A 31 5.40 8.24 5.12
CA LEU A 31 5.06 9.65 5.18
C LEU A 31 5.18 10.27 3.80
N TYR A 32 4.18 11.05 3.40
CA TYR A 32 4.25 11.88 2.22
C TYR A 32 3.83 13.31 2.58
N ARG A 33 4.76 14.27 2.40
CA ARG A 33 4.56 15.69 2.77
C ARG A 33 4.10 15.90 4.23
N GLY A 34 4.61 15.06 5.15
CA GLY A 34 4.26 15.11 6.57
C GLY A 34 2.94 14.44 6.94
N ILE A 35 2.25 13.80 5.98
CA ILE A 35 0.98 13.11 6.19
C ILE A 35 1.22 11.58 6.19
N PRO A 36 0.67 10.83 7.16
CA PRO A 36 0.82 9.37 7.22
C PRO A 36 -0.12 8.63 6.27
N TYR A 37 0.44 7.65 5.58
CA TYR A 37 -0.27 6.74 4.68
C TYR A 37 0.03 5.29 5.03
N HIS A 38 -0.96 4.43 4.82
CA HIS A 38 -0.83 2.99 5.00
C HIS A 38 -1.42 2.20 3.83
N ILE A 39 -0.88 1.01 3.63
CA ILE A 39 -1.39 -0.02 2.71
C ILE A 39 -1.26 -1.35 3.44
N TRP A 40 -2.38 -1.93 3.87
CA TRP A 40 -2.41 -3.13 4.69
C TRP A 40 -3.16 -4.24 3.97
N GLU A 41 -2.47 -5.32 3.58
CA GLU A 41 -3.13 -6.48 2.98
C GLU A 41 -4.06 -7.15 3.98
N PHE A 42 -5.24 -7.53 3.53
CA PHE A 42 -6.16 -8.40 4.25
C PHE A 42 -6.46 -9.65 3.42
N ALA A 43 -6.73 -10.76 4.11
CA ALA A 43 -7.00 -12.06 3.51
C ALA A 43 -8.32 -12.63 4.04
N ASP A 44 -9.17 -13.08 3.12
CA ASP A 44 -10.33 -13.94 3.42
C ASP A 44 -9.92 -15.40 3.20
N GLY A 45 -9.02 -15.91 4.06
CA GLY A 45 -8.49 -17.27 3.98
C GLY A 45 -6.96 -17.33 3.99
N LYS A 46 -6.38 -18.05 3.02
CA LYS A 46 -4.92 -18.30 2.96
C LYS A 46 -4.13 -17.29 2.13
N GLU A 47 -4.81 -16.53 1.28
CA GLU A 47 -4.17 -15.59 0.35
C GLU A 47 -4.84 -14.22 0.48
N PRO A 48 -4.07 -13.12 0.40
CA PRO A 48 -4.63 -11.77 0.43
C PRO A 48 -5.60 -11.54 -0.71
N CYS A 49 -6.75 -10.97 -0.38
CA CYS A 49 -7.82 -10.63 -1.34
C CYS A 49 -7.92 -9.13 -1.63
N GLY A 50 -7.28 -8.30 -0.80
CA GLY A 50 -7.28 -6.85 -0.97
C GLY A 50 -6.34 -6.13 -0.01
N VAL A 51 -6.41 -4.80 -0.02
CA VAL A 51 -5.72 -3.92 0.93
C VAL A 51 -6.67 -2.88 1.50
N GLU A 52 -6.55 -2.61 2.80
CA GLU A 52 -7.06 -1.40 3.43
C GLU A 52 -6.01 -0.29 3.24
N THR A 53 -6.42 0.86 2.73
CA THR A 53 -5.48 1.95 2.43
C THR A 53 -6.13 3.33 2.48
N ASN A 54 -5.34 4.39 2.67
CA ASN A 54 -5.80 5.78 2.65
C ASN A 54 -5.12 6.63 1.55
N ILE A 55 -4.57 5.99 0.50
CA ILE A 55 -3.80 6.66 -0.56
C ILE A 55 -4.61 7.69 -1.36
N ARG A 56 -5.91 7.49 -1.61
CA ARG A 56 -6.68 8.48 -2.39
C ARG A 56 -7.08 9.68 -1.55
N ASN A 57 -7.38 9.44 -0.27
CA ASN A 57 -7.88 10.43 0.65
C ASN A 57 -7.16 10.31 1.99
N ALA A 58 -6.14 11.15 2.19
CA ALA A 58 -5.42 11.24 3.46
C ALA A 58 -6.39 11.28 4.66
N GLY A 59 -6.25 10.31 5.57
CA GLY A 59 -7.08 10.20 6.78
C GLY A 59 -8.44 9.52 6.59
N ARG A 60 -8.81 9.08 5.38
CA ARG A 60 -9.98 8.23 5.15
C ARG A 60 -9.54 6.92 4.50
N THR A 61 -9.81 5.81 5.18
CA THR A 61 -9.52 4.48 4.66
C THR A 61 -10.56 4.03 3.63
N GLU A 62 -10.11 3.24 2.69
CA GLU A 62 -10.89 2.51 1.71
C GLU A 62 -10.29 1.12 1.50
N ASP A 63 -11.14 0.17 1.11
CA ASP A 63 -10.72 -1.18 0.75
C ASP A 63 -10.60 -1.28 -0.77
N ILE A 64 -9.49 -1.86 -1.24
CA ILE A 64 -9.26 -2.16 -2.65
C ILE A 64 -9.05 -3.67 -2.78
N GLU A 65 -9.99 -4.33 -3.46
CA GLU A 65 -9.93 -5.76 -3.76
C GLU A 65 -9.48 -6.02 -5.20
N GLY A 66 -9.07 -7.26 -5.50
CA GLY A 66 -8.67 -7.66 -6.85
C GLY A 66 -7.23 -7.26 -7.18
N ASP A 67 -6.99 -6.54 -8.28
CA ASP A 67 -5.64 -6.07 -8.64
C ASP A 67 -5.27 -4.79 -7.86
N TYR A 68 -5.20 -4.94 -6.54
CA TYR A 68 -4.92 -3.84 -5.62
C TYR A 68 -3.51 -3.28 -5.81
N GLU A 69 -2.51 -4.12 -6.08
CA GLU A 69 -1.14 -3.63 -6.30
C GLU A 69 -1.05 -2.69 -7.51
N GLU A 70 -1.68 -3.02 -8.64
CA GLU A 70 -1.67 -2.12 -9.81
C GLU A 70 -2.47 -0.85 -9.55
N THR A 71 -3.62 -0.97 -8.88
CA THR A 71 -4.44 0.18 -8.51
C THR A 71 -3.64 1.14 -7.64
N VAL A 72 -3.06 0.66 -6.55
CA VAL A 72 -2.24 1.44 -5.62
C VAL A 72 -1.03 2.05 -6.34
N CYS A 73 -0.32 1.27 -7.17
CA CYS A 73 0.82 1.77 -7.93
C CYS A 73 0.43 2.91 -8.87
N ARG A 74 -0.72 2.81 -9.54
CA ARG A 74 -1.22 3.86 -10.44
C ARG A 74 -1.51 5.14 -9.67
N GLU A 75 -2.18 5.04 -8.52
CA GLU A 75 -2.48 6.19 -7.67
C GLU A 75 -1.17 6.84 -7.16
N LEU A 76 -0.25 6.06 -6.59
CA LEU A 76 1.04 6.58 -6.11
C LEU A 76 1.85 7.25 -7.23
N LYS A 77 1.92 6.65 -8.43
CA LYS A 77 2.62 7.24 -9.58
C LYS A 77 2.05 8.60 -9.98
N SER A 78 0.74 8.81 -9.80
CA SER A 78 0.07 10.09 -10.10
C SER A 78 0.42 11.21 -9.11
N TRP A 79 0.96 10.89 -7.94
CA TRP A 79 1.31 11.90 -6.94
C TRP A 79 2.51 12.75 -7.38
N PRO A 80 2.47 14.07 -7.10
CA PRO A 80 3.50 15.02 -7.49
C PRO A 80 4.83 14.89 -6.74
#